data_AF-A0A2G9Z5C5-F1
#
_entry.id   AF-A0A2G9Z5C5-F1
#
_cell.length_a   1.000
_cell.length_b   1.000
_cell.length_c   1.000
_cell.angle_alpha   90.00
_cell.angle_beta   90.00
_cell.angle_gamma   90.00
#
_symmetry.space_group_name_H-M   'P 1'
#
loop_
_entity.id
_entity.type
_entity.pdbx_description
1 polymer ?
#
loop_
_entity_poly.entity_id
_entity_poly.type
_entity_poly.pdbx_seq_one_letter_code
_entity_poly.pdbx_strand_id
1 'polypeptide(L)'
;VVNVLAGRILGPAGYGKYNLVLVVANIVTIFVLLGQDMTSIKYISSSEKEKDKKQYLSNSFYIILSSSFLWIVFSIFFYFQIAHLLNFDQKIFLLAVIFAIVMSMRTLLDSFVKSFNFFKFQSLFKIIEGIIILAVFIFFFLALKFDDYQYYIFSLTAGYFILCLIFFLKIKQKIVAWDKQKFLDIIQYSKVTIILTIIGTIMASMDKLFIGKTLGIEQLGIYSA
;
A
#
# COMPACT_ATOMS: atom_id res chain seq x y z
N VAL A 1 -15.70 1.60 9.96
CA VAL A 1 -16.89 2.37 9.52
C VAL A 1 -16.97 2.47 8.01
N VAL A 2 -15.94 2.97 7.32
CA VAL A 2 -15.98 3.12 5.85
C VAL A 2 -16.18 1.77 5.12
N ASN A 3 -15.44 0.71 5.47
CA ASN A 3 -15.64 -0.62 4.89
C ASN A 3 -17.08 -1.14 5.04
N VAL A 4 -17.74 -0.86 6.19
CA VAL A 4 -19.13 -1.29 6.45
C VAL A 4 -20.12 -0.53 5.56
N LEU A 5 -19.90 0.77 5.36
CA LEU A 5 -20.69 1.57 4.43
C LEU A 5 -20.46 1.13 2.99
N ALA A 6 -19.22 0.89 2.60
CA ALA A 6 -18.86 0.40 1.27
C ALA A 6 -19.51 -0.96 0.97
N GLY A 7 -19.50 -1.91 1.91
CA GLY A 7 -20.16 -3.20 1.73
C GLY A 7 -21.69 -3.10 1.58
N ARG A 8 -22.33 -2.15 2.29
CA ARG A 8 -23.78 -1.91 2.18
C ARG A 8 -24.17 -1.21 0.88
N ILE A 9 -23.34 -0.28 0.40
CA ILE A 9 -23.64 0.55 -0.77
C ILE A 9 -23.30 -0.18 -2.08
N LEU A 10 -22.12 -0.80 -2.17
CA LEU A 10 -21.64 -1.44 -3.39
C LEU A 10 -22.27 -2.82 -3.65
N GLY A 11 -22.91 -3.39 -2.63
CA GLY A 11 -23.40 -4.76 -2.64
C GLY A 11 -22.28 -5.81 -2.76
N PRO A 12 -22.64 -7.11 -2.80
CA PRO A 12 -21.67 -8.21 -2.82
C PRO A 12 -20.75 -8.19 -4.04
N ALA A 13 -21.28 -7.87 -5.23
CA ALA A 13 -20.52 -7.87 -6.47
C ALA A 13 -19.46 -6.74 -6.52
N GLY A 14 -19.84 -5.51 -6.16
CA GLY A 14 -18.92 -4.37 -6.13
C GLY A 14 -17.86 -4.52 -5.03
N TYR A 15 -18.26 -5.00 -3.86
CA TYR A 15 -17.33 -5.25 -2.76
C TYR A 15 -16.37 -6.41 -3.05
N GLY A 16 -16.80 -7.42 -3.79
CA GLY A 16 -15.94 -8.49 -4.31
C GLY A 16 -14.86 -7.98 -5.27
N LYS A 17 -15.21 -7.10 -6.21
CA LYS A 17 -14.24 -6.46 -7.12
C LYS A 17 -13.23 -5.59 -6.37
N TYR A 18 -13.68 -4.83 -5.38
CA TYR A 18 -12.79 -4.08 -4.48
C TYR A 18 -11.78 -5.00 -3.77
N ASN A 19 -12.25 -6.10 -3.18
CA ASN A 19 -11.36 -7.04 -2.50
C ASN A 19 -10.37 -7.69 -3.45
N LEU A 20 -10.77 -7.97 -4.69
CA LEU A 20 -9.86 -8.48 -5.71
C LEU A 20 -8.75 -7.47 -6.03
N VAL A 21 -9.08 -6.18 -6.20
CA VAL A 21 -8.08 -5.12 -6.33
C VAL A 21 -7.15 -5.08 -5.12
N LEU A 22 -7.70 -5.16 -3.91
CA LEU A 22 -6.92 -5.12 -2.68
C LEU A 22 -5.93 -6.29 -2.58
N VAL A 23 -6.34 -7.50 -2.94
CA VAL A 23 -5.47 -8.69 -2.96
C VAL A 23 -4.33 -8.52 -3.96
N VAL A 24 -4.64 -8.09 -5.19
CA VAL A 24 -3.62 -7.84 -6.21
C VAL A 24 -2.68 -6.72 -5.75
N ALA A 25 -3.21 -5.64 -5.17
CA ALA A 25 -2.42 -4.53 -4.67
C ALA A 25 -1.50 -4.94 -3.50
N ASN A 26 -1.96 -5.82 -2.62
CA ASN A 26 -1.12 -6.37 -1.53
C ASN A 26 0.04 -7.17 -2.08
N ILE A 27 -0.20 -8.03 -3.08
CA ILE A 27 0.87 -8.81 -3.74
C ILE A 27 1.91 -7.86 -4.37
N VAL A 28 1.46 -6.87 -5.14
CA VAL A 28 2.36 -5.87 -5.76
C VAL A 28 3.11 -5.07 -4.70
N THR A 29 2.45 -4.71 -3.59
CA THR A 29 3.05 -3.98 -2.46
C THR A 29 4.25 -4.72 -1.87
N ILE A 30 4.25 -6.06 -1.79
CA ILE A 30 5.42 -6.83 -1.32
C ILE A 30 6.66 -6.49 -2.15
N PHE A 31 6.49 -6.47 -3.47
CA PHE A 31 7.58 -6.26 -4.41
C PHE A 31 7.98 -4.79 -4.56
N VAL A 32 7.07 -3.86 -4.29
CA VAL A 32 7.39 -2.43 -4.24
C VAL A 32 8.10 -2.10 -2.93
N LEU A 33 7.59 -2.59 -1.80
CA LEU A 33 8.08 -2.27 -0.47
C LEU A 33 9.39 -2.99 -0.15
N LEU A 34 9.63 -4.20 -0.70
CA LEU A 34 10.85 -4.99 -0.51
C LEU A 34 11.27 -5.13 0.98
N GLY A 35 10.28 -5.25 1.89
CA GLY A 35 10.52 -5.34 3.34
C GLY A 35 11.09 -4.07 4.00
N GLN A 36 11.12 -2.95 3.28
CA GLN A 36 11.69 -1.69 3.76
C GLN A 36 10.98 -1.13 5.00
N ASP A 37 9.72 -1.46 5.18
CA ASP A 37 8.91 -1.05 6.32
C ASP A 37 9.46 -1.57 7.65
N MET A 38 9.94 -2.81 7.71
CA MET A 38 10.54 -3.38 8.93
C MET A 38 12.02 -3.06 9.03
N THR A 39 12.75 -3.07 7.90
CA THR A 39 14.20 -2.77 7.91
C THR A 39 14.47 -1.33 8.34
N SER A 40 13.65 -0.39 7.87
CA SER A 40 13.74 1.03 8.26
C SER A 40 13.53 1.20 9.75
N ILE A 41 12.51 0.53 10.32
CA ILE A 41 12.27 0.59 11.78
C ILE A 41 13.50 0.11 12.54
N LYS A 42 14.00 -1.09 12.24
CA LYS A 42 15.15 -1.66 12.94
C LYS A 42 16.40 -0.77 12.86
N TYR A 43 16.80 -0.33 11.67
CA TYR A 43 18.06 0.39 11.52
C TYR A 43 17.97 1.85 11.96
N ILE A 44 16.84 2.53 11.74
CA ILE A 44 16.67 3.93 12.15
C ILE A 44 16.48 4.02 13.68
N SER A 45 15.72 3.11 14.30
CA SER A 45 15.51 3.14 15.75
C SER A 45 16.77 2.77 16.53
N SER A 46 17.56 1.82 16.02
CA SER A 46 18.75 1.30 16.73
C SER A 46 20.04 2.07 16.46
N SER A 47 20.03 3.02 15.52
CA SER A 47 21.21 3.87 15.27
C SER A 47 21.33 4.92 16.36
N GLU A 48 22.51 5.07 16.98
CA GLU A 48 22.75 6.12 17.97
C GLU A 48 23.01 7.49 17.31
N LYS A 49 23.72 7.48 16.17
CA LYS A 49 24.10 8.70 15.45
C LYS A 49 22.97 9.18 14.56
N GLU A 50 22.60 10.46 14.69
CA GLU A 50 21.57 11.09 13.85
C GLU A 50 21.95 11.06 12.35
N LYS A 51 23.26 11.11 12.03
CA LYS A 51 23.76 10.97 10.66
C LYS A 51 23.36 9.61 10.05
N ASP A 52 23.59 8.52 10.79
CA ASP A 52 23.26 7.16 10.36
C ASP A 52 21.75 6.98 10.19
N LYS A 53 20.93 7.53 11.10
CA LYS A 53 19.47 7.55 10.97
C LYS A 53 19.01 8.18 9.66
N LYS A 54 19.56 9.35 9.33
CA LYS A 54 19.24 10.07 8.10
C LYS A 54 19.67 9.30 6.86
N GLN A 55 20.83 8.65 6.89
CA GLN A 55 21.31 7.83 5.77
C GLN A 55 20.44 6.59 5.54
N TYR A 56 20.07 5.86 6.60
CA TYR A 56 19.14 4.72 6.48
C TYR A 56 17.78 5.16 5.92
N LEU A 57 17.21 6.25 6.43
CA LEU A 57 15.96 6.82 5.91
C LEU A 57 16.06 7.16 4.42
N SER A 58 17.13 7.82 4.02
CA SER A 58 17.33 8.29 2.64
C SER A 58 17.49 7.12 1.68
N ASN A 59 18.29 6.12 2.07
CA ASN A 59 18.47 4.92 1.27
C ASN A 59 17.17 4.14 1.10
N SER A 60 16.40 3.94 2.17
CA SER A 60 15.09 3.28 2.10
C SER A 60 14.10 4.08 1.23
N PHE A 61 14.16 5.41 1.27
CA PHE A 61 13.35 6.27 0.40
C PHE A 61 13.75 6.15 -1.09
N TYR A 62 15.05 6.12 -1.41
CA TYR A 62 15.50 5.90 -2.79
C TYR A 62 15.19 4.49 -3.30
N ILE A 63 15.29 3.47 -2.44
CA ILE A 63 14.90 2.10 -2.77
C ILE A 63 13.41 2.06 -3.14
N ILE A 64 12.52 2.65 -2.35
CA ILE A 64 11.09 2.59 -2.68
C ILE A 64 10.73 3.39 -3.94
N LEU A 65 11.42 4.52 -4.18
CA LEU A 65 11.19 5.31 -5.39
C LEU A 65 11.62 4.54 -6.63
N SER A 66 12.81 3.92 -6.58
CA SER A 66 13.31 3.09 -7.69
C SER A 66 12.44 1.85 -7.91
N SER A 67 12.01 1.14 -6.85
CA SER A 67 11.14 -0.02 -6.99
C SER A 67 9.75 0.37 -7.51
N SER A 68 9.18 1.48 -7.04
CA SER A 68 7.89 2.00 -7.54
C SER A 68 7.99 2.35 -9.02
N PHE A 69 9.07 3.02 -9.42
CA PHE A 69 9.30 3.36 -10.83
C PHE A 69 9.42 2.10 -11.70
N LEU A 70 10.20 1.10 -11.26
CA LEU A 70 10.31 -0.18 -11.96
C LEU A 70 8.96 -0.88 -12.10
N TRP A 71 8.12 -0.87 -11.06
CA TRP A 71 6.78 -1.46 -11.11
C TRP A 71 5.81 -0.72 -12.03
N ILE A 72 5.89 0.61 -12.10
CA ILE A 72 5.12 1.40 -13.07
C ILE A 72 5.52 0.98 -14.49
N VAL A 73 6.83 0.98 -14.79
CA VAL A 73 7.35 0.60 -16.11
C VAL A 73 6.94 -0.84 -16.44
N PHE A 74 7.13 -1.78 -15.51
CA PHE A 74 6.73 -3.17 -15.68
C PHE A 74 5.23 -3.30 -15.95
N SER A 75 4.38 -2.57 -15.23
CA SER A 75 2.94 -2.60 -15.46
C SER A 75 2.56 -2.12 -16.86
N ILE A 76 3.22 -1.09 -17.39
CA ILE A 76 2.93 -0.56 -18.74
C ILE A 76 3.26 -1.60 -19.82
N PHE A 77 4.33 -2.37 -19.66
CA PHE A 77 4.73 -3.39 -20.65
C PHE A 77 3.99 -4.72 -20.52
N PHE A 78 3.59 -5.11 -19.30
CA PHE A 78 3.07 -6.45 -19.02
C PHE A 78 1.60 -6.50 -18.60
N TYR A 79 0.87 -5.37 -18.56
CA TYR A 79 -0.53 -5.37 -18.09
C TYR A 79 -1.42 -6.30 -18.90
N PHE A 80 -1.21 -6.40 -20.23
CA PHE A 80 -2.04 -7.22 -21.10
C PHE A 80 -1.84 -8.71 -20.83
N GLN A 81 -0.60 -9.15 -20.70
CA GLN A 81 -0.20 -10.54 -20.49
C GLN A 81 -0.65 -11.03 -19.11
N ILE A 82 -0.49 -10.20 -18.07
CA ILE A 82 -0.87 -10.54 -16.70
C ILE A 82 -2.40 -10.59 -16.57
N ALA A 83 -3.12 -9.63 -17.16
CA ALA A 83 -4.58 -9.63 -17.16
C ALA A 83 -5.16 -10.88 -17.82
N HIS A 84 -4.58 -11.30 -18.96
CA HIS A 84 -4.99 -12.52 -19.65
C HIS A 84 -4.66 -13.80 -18.85
N LEU A 85 -3.47 -13.88 -18.23
CA LEU A 85 -3.08 -15.05 -17.44
C LEU A 85 -4.00 -15.27 -16.23
N LEU A 86 -4.43 -14.18 -15.60
CA LEU A 86 -5.26 -14.21 -14.40
C LEU A 86 -6.77 -14.13 -14.67
N ASN A 87 -7.18 -14.00 -15.94
CA ASN A 87 -8.58 -13.75 -16.35
C ASN A 87 -9.20 -12.54 -15.61
N PHE A 88 -8.43 -11.48 -15.42
CA PHE A 88 -8.89 -10.25 -14.76
C PHE A 88 -9.16 -9.14 -15.78
N ASP A 89 -10.09 -8.25 -15.45
CA ASP A 89 -10.29 -7.00 -16.19
C ASP A 89 -9.00 -6.17 -16.10
N GLN A 90 -8.51 -5.68 -17.25
CA GLN A 90 -7.31 -4.84 -17.35
C GLN A 90 -7.41 -3.60 -16.44
N LYS A 91 -8.62 -3.05 -16.27
CA LYS A 91 -8.87 -1.90 -15.39
C LYS A 91 -8.56 -2.22 -13.93
N ILE A 92 -8.90 -3.42 -13.47
CA ILE A 92 -8.66 -3.87 -12.09
C ILE A 92 -7.15 -3.93 -11.85
N PHE A 93 -6.39 -4.52 -12.78
CA PHE A 93 -4.94 -4.65 -12.62
C PHE A 93 -4.26 -3.28 -12.57
N LEU A 94 -4.56 -2.37 -13.50
CA LEU A 94 -3.98 -1.03 -13.52
C LEU A 94 -4.28 -0.26 -12.23
N LEU A 95 -5.53 -0.33 -11.77
CA LEU A 95 -5.99 0.34 -10.57
C LEU A 95 -5.36 -0.26 -9.31
N ALA A 96 -5.13 -1.57 -9.29
CA ALA A 96 -4.38 -2.25 -8.22
C ALA A 96 -2.93 -1.80 -8.15
N VAL A 97 -2.24 -1.64 -9.30
CA VAL A 97 -0.85 -1.17 -9.33
C VAL A 97 -0.73 0.26 -8.81
N ILE A 98 -1.59 1.18 -9.28
CA ILE A 98 -1.61 2.57 -8.80
C ILE A 98 -1.85 2.60 -7.29
N PHE A 99 -2.84 1.84 -6.82
CA PHE A 99 -3.17 1.76 -5.41
C PHE A 99 -2.02 1.17 -4.58
N ALA A 100 -1.35 0.12 -5.07
CA ALA A 100 -0.21 -0.52 -4.43
C ALA A 100 0.97 0.43 -4.24
N ILE A 101 1.28 1.27 -5.24
CA ILE A 101 2.37 2.26 -5.15
C ILE A 101 2.08 3.28 -4.04
N VAL A 102 0.86 3.84 -4.03
CA VAL A 102 0.45 4.80 -3.01
C VAL A 102 0.44 4.15 -1.63
N MET A 103 -0.08 2.93 -1.52
CA MET A 103 -0.09 2.15 -0.28
C MET A 103 1.32 1.86 0.22
N SER A 104 2.23 1.48 -0.66
CA SER A 104 3.63 1.16 -0.31
C SER A 104 4.36 2.38 0.21
N MET A 105 4.21 3.52 -0.48
CA MET A 105 4.77 4.79 -0.05
C MET A 105 4.21 5.21 1.32
N ARG A 106 2.91 5.08 1.51
CA ARG A 106 2.24 5.36 2.79
C ARG A 106 2.80 4.48 3.91
N THR A 107 2.94 3.18 3.66
CA THR A 107 3.47 2.22 4.63
C THR A 107 4.91 2.53 5.02
N LEU A 108 5.78 2.87 4.06
CA LEU A 108 7.16 3.26 4.36
C LEU A 108 7.23 4.54 5.20
N LEU A 109 6.48 5.57 4.82
CA LEU A 109 6.43 6.83 5.55
C LEU A 109 5.88 6.62 6.98
N ASP A 110 4.89 5.75 7.14
CA ASP A 110 4.37 5.31 8.44
C ASP A 110 5.47 4.68 9.29
N SER A 111 6.30 3.81 8.68
CA SER A 111 7.46 3.21 9.32
C SER A 111 8.51 4.25 9.72
N PHE A 112 8.78 5.28 8.92
CA PHE A 112 9.70 6.35 9.31
C PHE A 112 9.19 7.13 10.52
N VAL A 113 7.90 7.50 10.54
CA VAL A 113 7.28 8.20 11.68
C VAL A 113 7.35 7.34 12.95
N LYS A 114 7.11 6.03 12.85
CA LYS A 114 7.32 5.07 13.95
C LYS A 114 8.78 5.02 14.40
N SER A 115 9.72 5.00 13.47
CA SER A 115 11.16 4.91 13.75
C SER A 115 11.69 6.11 14.55
N PHE A 116 11.07 7.29 14.41
CA PHE A 116 11.36 8.48 15.20
C PHE A 116 10.51 8.61 16.48
N ASN A 117 9.75 7.57 16.85
CA ASN A 117 8.86 7.55 18.01
C ASN A 117 7.76 8.62 17.98
N PHE A 118 7.35 9.09 16.80
CA PHE A 118 6.27 10.07 16.65
C PHE A 118 4.87 9.43 16.72
N PHE A 119 4.64 8.54 17.69
CA PHE A 119 3.41 7.74 17.80
C PHE A 119 2.14 8.59 17.96
N LYS A 120 2.20 9.68 18.75
CA LYS A 120 1.05 10.59 18.92
C LYS A 120 0.66 11.27 17.60
N PHE A 121 1.66 11.76 16.87
CA PHE A 121 1.46 12.39 15.56
C PHE A 121 0.86 11.37 14.57
N GLN A 122 1.45 10.18 14.50
CA GLN A 122 0.96 9.09 13.68
C GLN A 122 -0.52 8.75 13.96
N SER A 123 -0.87 8.52 15.23
CA SER A 123 -2.24 8.14 15.59
C SER A 123 -3.26 9.22 15.22
N LEU A 124 -2.93 10.49 15.46
CA LEU A 124 -3.81 11.61 15.10
C LEU A 124 -4.04 11.67 13.58
N PHE A 125 -2.98 11.54 12.78
CA PHE A 125 -3.12 11.58 11.32
C PHE A 125 -3.78 10.34 10.71
N LYS A 126 -3.69 9.17 11.36
CA LYS A 126 -4.49 7.98 10.98
C LYS A 126 -5.98 8.18 11.18
N ILE A 127 -6.38 8.92 12.22
CA ILE A 127 -7.79 9.30 12.42
C ILE A 127 -8.23 10.26 11.32
N ILE A 128 -7.42 11.29 11.02
CA ILE A 128 -7.68 12.25 9.93
C ILE A 128 -7.79 11.53 8.58
N GLU A 129 -6.91 10.58 8.29
CA GLU A 129 -6.95 9.74 7.10
C GLU A 129 -8.32 9.03 6.97
N GLY A 130 -8.80 8.40 8.04
CA GLY A 130 -10.10 7.75 8.05
C GLY A 130 -11.27 8.72 7.79
N ILE A 131 -11.20 9.94 8.34
CA ILE A 131 -12.19 11.00 8.10
C ILE A 131 -12.15 11.47 6.64
N ILE A 132 -10.96 11.66 6.08
CA ILE A 132 -10.80 12.07 4.68
C ILE A 132 -11.35 11.00 3.74
N ILE A 133 -11.00 9.73 3.94
CA ILE A 133 -11.50 8.63 3.12
C ILE A 133 -13.03 8.60 3.19
N LEU A 134 -13.61 8.74 4.38
CA LEU A 134 -15.06 8.78 4.58
C LEU A 134 -15.69 9.97 3.87
N ALA A 135 -15.13 11.17 4.01
CA ALA A 135 -15.65 12.39 3.39
C ALA A 135 -15.60 12.32 1.87
N VAL A 136 -14.48 11.86 1.30
CA VAL A 136 -14.31 11.68 -0.15
C VAL A 136 -15.25 10.60 -0.68
N PHE A 137 -15.42 9.49 0.05
CA PHE A 137 -16.34 8.43 -0.33
C PHE A 137 -17.80 8.91 -0.34
N ILE A 138 -18.23 9.62 0.70
CA ILE A 138 -19.58 10.21 0.77
C ILE A 138 -19.77 11.26 -0.33
N PHE A 139 -18.76 12.07 -0.62
CA PHE A 139 -18.82 13.04 -1.71
C PHE A 139 -19.04 12.36 -3.07
N PHE A 140 -18.28 11.32 -3.39
CA PHE A 140 -18.49 10.55 -4.62
C PHE A 140 -19.88 9.89 -4.68
N PHE A 141 -20.34 9.34 -3.57
CA PHE A 141 -21.64 8.68 -3.50
C PHE A 141 -22.82 9.65 -3.63
N LEU A 142 -22.84 10.74 -2.84
CA LEU A 142 -23.97 11.67 -2.80
C LEU A 142 -23.98 12.67 -3.94
N ALA A 143 -22.82 13.25 -4.29
CA ALA A 143 -22.77 14.34 -5.26
C ALA A 143 -22.77 13.82 -6.71
N LEU A 144 -22.17 12.66 -6.96
CA LEU A 144 -21.96 12.14 -8.30
C LEU A 144 -22.80 10.89 -8.62
N LYS A 145 -23.51 10.31 -7.63
CA LYS A 145 -24.38 9.12 -7.77
C LYS A 145 -23.69 7.94 -8.47
N PHE A 146 -22.40 7.78 -8.22
CA PHE A 146 -21.65 6.69 -8.81
C PHE A 146 -21.53 5.52 -7.84
N ASP A 147 -22.08 4.37 -8.22
CA ASP A 147 -22.16 3.17 -7.39
C ASP A 147 -21.09 2.12 -7.72
N ASP A 148 -19.96 2.53 -8.34
CA ASP A 148 -18.92 1.61 -8.79
C ASP A 148 -17.79 1.43 -7.75
N TYR A 149 -17.16 0.25 -7.74
CA TYR A 149 -16.08 -0.11 -6.80
C TYR A 149 -14.84 0.79 -6.95
N GLN A 150 -14.66 1.40 -8.13
CA GLN A 150 -13.53 2.26 -8.47
C GLN A 150 -13.47 3.51 -7.57
N TYR A 151 -14.62 4.11 -7.28
CA TYR A 151 -14.71 5.33 -6.47
C TYR A 151 -14.31 5.08 -5.01
N TYR A 152 -14.59 3.88 -4.51
CA TYR A 152 -14.12 3.51 -3.18
C TYR A 152 -12.59 3.45 -3.15
N ILE A 153 -11.97 2.88 -4.18
CA ILE A 153 -10.51 2.79 -4.25
C ILE A 153 -9.88 4.16 -4.49
N PHE A 154 -10.50 5.04 -5.28
CA PHE A 154 -10.05 6.43 -5.40
C PHE A 154 -10.14 7.17 -4.07
N SER A 155 -11.18 6.92 -3.26
CA SER A 155 -11.31 7.50 -1.92
C SER A 155 -10.19 7.03 -0.99
N LEU A 156 -9.87 5.74 -1.00
CA LEU A 156 -8.73 5.17 -0.25
C LEU A 156 -7.40 5.77 -0.72
N THR A 157 -7.20 5.84 -2.04
CA THR A 157 -6.00 6.39 -2.66
C THR A 157 -5.81 7.86 -2.27
N ALA A 158 -6.87 8.67 -2.30
CA ALA A 158 -6.83 10.07 -1.89
C ALA A 158 -6.43 10.24 -0.42
N GLY A 159 -7.03 9.44 0.48
CA GLY A 159 -6.68 9.46 1.90
C GLY A 159 -5.22 9.08 2.15
N TYR A 160 -4.74 8.01 1.51
CA TYR A 160 -3.36 7.56 1.63
C TYR A 160 -2.39 8.60 1.05
N PHE A 161 -2.73 9.21 -0.09
CA PHE A 161 -1.92 10.23 -0.72
C PHE A 161 -1.78 11.49 0.15
N ILE A 162 -2.87 11.96 0.76
CA ILE A 162 -2.81 13.12 1.67
C ILE A 162 -1.92 12.80 2.88
N LEU A 163 -2.04 11.62 3.46
CA LEU A 163 -1.20 11.22 4.58
C LEU A 163 0.27 11.06 4.17
N CYS A 164 0.54 10.53 2.96
CA CYS A 164 1.89 10.52 2.38
C CYS A 164 2.47 11.92 2.32
N LEU A 165 1.72 12.91 1.81
CA LEU A 165 2.19 14.30 1.73
C LEU A 165 2.53 14.85 3.12
N ILE A 166 1.65 14.64 4.10
CA ILE A 166 1.86 15.14 5.47
C ILE A 166 3.11 14.51 6.10
N PHE A 167 3.26 13.19 6.00
CA PHE A 167 4.41 12.49 6.57
C PHE A 167 5.70 12.86 5.84
N PHE A 168 5.66 12.95 4.50
CA PHE A 168 6.79 13.40 3.70
C PHE A 168 7.25 14.81 4.10
N LEU A 169 6.32 15.77 4.25
CA LEU A 169 6.64 17.13 4.68
C LEU A 169 7.31 17.16 6.06
N LYS A 170 6.93 16.24 6.96
CA LYS A 170 7.54 16.13 8.29
C LYS A 170 8.97 15.60 8.25
N ILE A 171 9.29 14.70 7.32
CA ILE A 171 10.59 14.01 7.26
C ILE A 171 11.54 14.52 6.18
N LYS A 172 11.08 15.33 5.21
CA LYS A 172 11.89 15.74 4.05
C LYS A 172 13.24 16.37 4.40
N GLN A 173 13.30 17.10 5.51
CA GLN A 173 14.53 17.75 6.00
C GLN A 173 15.58 16.75 6.54
N LYS A 174 15.18 15.49 6.75
CA LYS A 174 16.05 14.40 7.19
C LYS A 174 16.61 13.58 6.04
N ILE A 175 16.20 13.85 4.80
CA ILE A 175 16.73 13.19 3.61
C ILE A 175 18.11 13.78 3.30
N VAL A 176 19.09 12.91 3.14
CA VAL A 176 20.50 13.21 2.88
C VAL A 176 21.00 12.41 1.68
N ALA A 177 22.29 12.58 1.33
CA ALA A 177 22.92 11.85 0.25
C ALA A 177 22.96 10.33 0.51
N TRP A 178 22.92 9.58 -0.59
CA TRP A 178 22.99 8.13 -0.59
C TRP A 178 24.30 7.62 0.02
N ASP A 179 24.20 6.55 0.81
CA ASP A 179 25.35 5.88 1.41
C ASP A 179 25.38 4.40 1.00
N LYS A 180 26.44 3.98 0.31
CA LYS A 180 26.55 2.62 -0.24
C LYS A 180 26.57 1.55 0.86
N GLN A 181 27.23 1.79 1.98
CA GLN A 181 27.36 0.80 3.05
C GLN A 181 26.00 0.56 3.72
N LYS A 182 25.31 1.65 4.06
CA LYS A 182 23.98 1.59 4.68
C LYS A 182 22.95 0.95 3.75
N PHE A 183 23.10 1.14 2.44
CA PHE A 183 22.27 0.49 1.43
C PHE A 183 22.47 -1.03 1.44
N LEU A 184 23.72 -1.51 1.52
CA LEU A 184 24.00 -2.94 1.58
C LEU A 184 23.44 -3.59 2.86
N ASP A 185 23.55 -2.93 4.01
CA ASP A 185 22.96 -3.39 5.26
C ASP A 185 21.43 -3.58 5.12
N ILE A 186 20.77 -2.57 4.54
CA ILE A 186 19.32 -2.62 4.26
C ILE A 186 18.99 -3.82 3.39
N ILE A 187 19.70 -4.02 2.27
CA ILE A 187 19.42 -5.11 1.33
C ILE A 187 19.65 -6.48 1.98
N GLN A 188 20.71 -6.64 2.78
CA GLN A 188 21.00 -7.90 3.46
C GLN A 188 19.86 -8.29 4.41
N TYR A 189 19.35 -7.34 5.19
CA TYR A 189 18.24 -7.61 6.10
C TYR A 189 16.90 -7.77 5.35
N SER A 190 16.69 -6.99 4.29
CA SER A 190 15.47 -7.02 3.48
C SER A 190 15.21 -8.40 2.86
N LYS A 191 16.25 -9.14 2.48
CA LYS A 191 16.10 -10.51 1.93
C LYS A 191 15.33 -11.43 2.87
N VAL A 192 15.60 -11.37 4.17
CA VAL A 192 14.92 -12.19 5.18
C VAL A 192 13.49 -11.68 5.39
N THR A 193 13.32 -10.36 5.51
CA THR A 193 12.01 -9.74 5.71
C THR A 193 11.06 -9.99 4.54
N ILE A 194 11.55 -9.98 3.31
CA ILE A 194 10.74 -10.27 2.11
C ILE A 194 10.16 -11.68 2.18
N ILE A 195 10.96 -12.68 2.54
CA ILE A 195 10.49 -14.07 2.65
C ILE A 195 9.37 -14.17 3.69
N LEU A 196 9.55 -13.55 4.86
CA LEU A 196 8.53 -13.52 5.91
C LEU A 196 7.25 -12.81 5.44
N THR A 197 7.39 -11.71 4.70
CA THR A 197 6.26 -10.94 4.18
C THR A 197 5.48 -11.71 3.11
N ILE A 198 6.18 -12.45 2.24
CA ILE A 198 5.56 -13.34 1.25
C ILE A 198 4.73 -14.42 1.95
N ILE A 199 5.30 -15.10 2.93
CA ILE A 199 4.60 -16.15 3.69
C ILE A 199 3.35 -15.56 4.35
N GLY A 200 3.49 -14.44 5.07
CA GLY A 200 2.37 -13.78 5.72
C GLY A 200 1.26 -13.35 4.76
N THR A 201 1.63 -12.83 3.58
CA THR A 201 0.64 -12.37 2.60
C THR A 201 -0.07 -13.53 1.90
N ILE A 202 0.65 -14.61 1.58
CA ILE A 202 0.05 -15.83 1.04
C ILE A 202 -0.96 -16.36 2.06
N MET A 203 -0.57 -16.52 3.33
CA MET A 203 -1.49 -17.00 4.36
C MET A 203 -2.73 -16.11 4.52
N ALA A 204 -2.58 -14.79 4.39
CA ALA A 204 -3.68 -13.83 4.52
C ALA A 204 -4.54 -13.63 3.27
N SER A 205 -4.13 -14.16 2.11
CA SER A 205 -4.81 -13.93 0.82
C SER A 205 -5.21 -15.22 0.08
N MET A 206 -4.71 -16.39 0.52
CA MET A 206 -4.95 -17.67 -0.15
C MET A 206 -6.42 -18.07 -0.11
N ASP A 207 -7.09 -17.83 1.00
CA ASP A 207 -8.54 -18.00 1.19
C ASP A 207 -9.34 -17.17 0.18
N LYS A 208 -9.03 -15.87 0.05
CA LYS A 208 -9.71 -14.93 -0.84
C LYS A 208 -9.50 -15.28 -2.31
N LEU A 209 -8.28 -15.67 -2.70
CA LEU A 209 -8.00 -16.12 -4.06
C LEU A 209 -8.73 -17.42 -4.40
N PHE A 210 -8.77 -18.37 -3.46
CA PHE A 210 -9.46 -19.64 -3.67
C PHE A 210 -10.96 -19.44 -3.82
N ILE A 211 -11.59 -18.68 -2.92
CA ILE A 211 -13.03 -18.38 -2.97
C ILE A 211 -13.37 -17.59 -4.25
N GLY A 212 -12.60 -16.55 -4.58
CA GLY A 212 -12.83 -15.76 -5.78
C GLY A 212 -12.77 -16.57 -7.08
N LYS A 213 -11.86 -17.55 -7.16
CA LYS A 213 -11.72 -18.41 -8.34
C LYS A 213 -12.75 -19.55 -8.41
N THR A 214 -13.13 -20.13 -7.26
CA THR A 214 -14.00 -21.33 -7.21
C THR A 214 -15.48 -21.00 -7.09
N LEU A 215 -15.82 -19.99 -6.29
CA LEU A 215 -17.20 -19.62 -5.95
C LEU A 215 -17.65 -18.30 -6.59
N GLY A 216 -16.73 -17.56 -7.19
CA GLY A 216 -17.01 -16.31 -7.91
C GLY A 216 -16.90 -15.05 -7.05
N ILE A 217 -17.00 -13.89 -7.73
CA ILE A 217 -16.72 -12.56 -7.14
C ILE A 217 -17.74 -12.18 -6.06
N GLU A 218 -19.01 -12.57 -6.21
CA GLU A 218 -20.05 -12.27 -5.23
C GLU A 218 -19.83 -13.01 -3.90
N GLN A 219 -19.45 -14.28 -3.96
CA GLN A 219 -19.14 -15.10 -2.78
C GLN A 219 -17.88 -14.61 -2.06
N LEU A 220 -16.89 -14.12 -2.82
CA LEU A 220 -15.76 -13.40 -2.24
C LEU A 220 -16.19 -12.12 -1.51
N GLY A 221 -17.16 -11.40 -2.07
CA GLY A 221 -17.77 -10.23 -1.44
C GLY A 221 -18.42 -10.56 -0.11
N ILE A 222 -19.20 -11.64 -0.04
CA ILE A 222 -19.84 -12.11 1.20
C ILE A 222 -18.80 -12.56 2.23
N TYR A 223 -17.79 -13.32 1.82
CA TYR A 223 -16.73 -13.80 2.71
C TYR A 223 -15.90 -12.65 3.32
N SER A 224 -15.74 -11.57 2.57
CA SER A 224 -14.88 -10.44 2.96
C SER A 224 -15.62 -9.32 3.72
N ALA A 225 -16.96 -9.39 3.79
CA ALA A 225 -17.82 -8.37 4.42
C ALA A 225 -17.99 -8.60 5.91
#